data_AF-A0A2A2KK12-F1
#
_entry.id   AF-A0A2A2KK12-F1
#
_cell.length_a   1.000
_cell.length_b   1.000
_cell.length_c   1.000
_cell.angle_alpha   90.00
_cell.angle_beta   90.00
_cell.angle_gamma   90.00
#
_symmetry.space_group_name_H-M   'P 1'
#
loop_
_entity.id
_entity.type
_entity.pdbx_description
1 polymer ?
#
loop_
_entity_poly.entity_id
_entity_poly.type
_entity_poly.pdbx_seq_one_letter_code
_entity_poly.pdbx_strand_id
1 'polypeptide(L)'
;MKELVIGFALLVAGCLLLFQLVDDSVLSGIFSLSSTQVTKADRLSVIYINNNCTKHNVTTNELPYHDLHMKWMAEEVTKENYAKANISLEAAYEYVDQIAIQITSQNLFGEKVYCHYFDSNKKKIGEPFESNVFPESVIYCLRRAGTNYVSLTKKPNDTPEYPIPLLDRTMEKPEHYFSVCIAPFFGTEPKWLMIAEFVEWYKLQGATYFYFYLAEMSLYDRIILDDYVRTGEAEVVIMHDRFDRPGDRWHMLEIHDCILRSRAHSKWAAFVDIDERLTMTQYKGTILDYLKNIGDKSIGSIQYRQRWIMKTEDQPEKYINATETVKWMTTQRYTNTSHVGPPGHTAKCIVRPETIGAMFIHYPRKFNPGFNQYGLTPEEGVVRHYRDQRFDNWGKTWIKEVAAFGPFEDTKLEENVSKQLVETVVKRVKYVYGKAQNGYK
;
A
#
# COMPACT_ATOMS: atom_id res chain seq x y z
N MET A 1 19.02 42.26 -38.32
CA MET A 1 20.41 41.79 -38.16
C MET A 1 21.01 42.56 -37.00
N LYS A 2 21.42 42.01 -35.86
CA LYS A 2 21.50 40.68 -35.25
C LYS A 2 21.46 41.00 -33.73
N GLU A 3 20.58 40.39 -32.95
CA GLU A 3 20.91 39.24 -32.06
C GLU A 3 22.15 39.53 -31.20
N LEU A 4 22.23 39.35 -29.89
CA LEU A 4 21.54 38.56 -28.86
C LEU A 4 22.59 38.61 -27.72
N VAL A 5 22.18 38.39 -26.47
CA VAL A 5 23.02 38.16 -25.26
C VAL A 5 22.98 39.31 -24.25
N ILE A 6 22.69 38.90 -23.01
CA ILE A 6 22.66 39.59 -21.71
C ILE A 6 21.24 39.69 -21.15
N GLY A 7 20.96 38.77 -20.21
CA GLY A 7 19.75 38.77 -19.38
C GLY A 7 19.80 37.71 -18.27
N PHE A 8 20.97 37.43 -17.72
CA PHE A 8 21.17 36.60 -16.53
C PHE A 8 21.41 37.54 -15.35
N ALA A 9 20.34 37.99 -14.69
CA ALA A 9 20.28 38.50 -13.32
C ALA A 9 18.94 39.21 -13.12
N LEU A 10 18.31 39.00 -11.96
CA LEU A 10 17.09 39.63 -11.43
C LEU A 10 15.76 38.94 -11.80
N LEU A 11 15.56 37.75 -11.24
CA LEU A 11 14.23 37.24 -10.90
C LEU A 11 14.24 36.64 -9.48
N VAL A 12 14.80 37.42 -8.55
CA VAL A 12 14.65 37.23 -7.09
C VAL A 12 14.23 38.59 -6.53
N ALA A 13 12.91 38.85 -6.60
CA ALA A 13 12.14 39.78 -5.76
C ALA A 13 10.83 40.13 -6.50
N GLY A 14 9.71 39.53 -6.10
CA GLY A 14 8.39 39.95 -6.59
C GLY A 14 7.38 38.83 -6.81
N CYS A 15 7.15 37.96 -5.82
CA CYS A 15 6.00 37.04 -5.83
C CYS A 15 5.27 37.04 -4.47
N LEU A 16 5.12 38.23 -3.89
CA LEU A 16 4.20 38.52 -2.80
C LEU A 16 3.48 39.80 -3.18
N LEU A 17 2.15 39.74 -3.24
CA LEU A 17 1.17 40.73 -3.70
C LEU A 17 0.84 40.68 -5.19
N LEU A 18 -0.21 39.91 -5.53
CA LEU A 18 -1.28 40.27 -6.47
C LEU A 18 -2.37 39.18 -6.43
N PHE A 19 -3.05 39.07 -5.28
CA PHE A 19 -4.44 38.61 -5.27
C PHE A 19 -5.30 39.87 -5.47
N GLN A 20 -5.80 40.06 -6.69
CA GLN A 20 -7.06 40.73 -7.06
C GLN A 20 -7.00 41.20 -8.51
N LEU A 21 -8.07 40.88 -9.26
CA LEU A 21 -8.47 41.39 -10.59
C LEU A 21 -7.77 40.78 -11.82
N VAL A 22 -8.32 39.68 -12.35
CA VAL A 22 -8.46 39.49 -13.81
C VAL A 22 -9.80 38.80 -14.13
N ASP A 23 -10.47 39.37 -15.12
CA ASP A 23 -11.84 39.22 -15.62
C ASP A 23 -12.21 37.85 -16.27
N ASP A 24 -13.49 37.51 -16.20
CA ASP A 24 -14.17 36.29 -16.67
C ASP A 24 -14.35 36.18 -18.21
N SER A 25 -13.35 36.57 -19.01
CA SER A 25 -13.48 36.54 -20.49
C SER A 25 -12.30 35.96 -21.26
N VAL A 26 -11.40 35.21 -20.62
CA VAL A 26 -10.29 34.51 -21.30
C VAL A 26 -10.44 32.97 -21.23
N LEU A 27 -11.61 32.47 -20.80
CA LEU A 27 -11.91 31.03 -20.66
C LEU A 27 -12.70 30.41 -21.84
N SER A 28 -12.82 31.09 -22.98
CA SER A 28 -13.61 30.62 -24.12
C SER A 28 -12.83 30.51 -25.43
N GLY A 29 -11.61 30.00 -25.40
CA GLY A 29 -10.80 29.85 -26.62
C GLY A 29 -9.65 28.89 -26.47
N ILE A 30 -9.95 27.59 -26.31
CA ILE A 30 -9.24 26.41 -26.86
C ILE A 30 -10.20 25.22 -26.58
N PHE A 31 -11.29 25.13 -27.33
CA PHE A 31 -12.12 23.92 -27.44
C PHE A 31 -12.24 23.58 -28.93
N SER A 32 -11.20 22.96 -29.47
CA SER A 32 -11.29 22.18 -30.71
C SER A 32 -10.05 21.29 -30.85
N LEU A 33 -10.05 20.15 -30.18
CA LEU A 33 -9.15 19.05 -30.56
C LEU A 33 -9.99 17.78 -30.71
N SER A 34 -9.98 17.30 -31.95
CA SER A 34 -10.63 16.10 -32.45
C SER A 34 -10.16 14.85 -31.70
N SER A 35 -11.07 13.89 -31.59
CA SER A 35 -10.80 12.52 -31.18
C SER A 35 -9.62 11.91 -31.92
N THR A 36 -8.48 11.73 -31.24
CA THR A 36 -7.50 10.64 -31.38
C THR A 36 -6.28 10.94 -30.52
N GLN A 37 -5.79 9.91 -29.80
CA GLN A 37 -4.60 9.89 -28.93
C GLN A 37 -4.74 10.47 -27.52
N VAL A 38 -5.39 9.71 -26.64
CA VAL A 38 -5.19 9.81 -25.18
C VAL A 38 -3.85 9.14 -24.85
N THR A 39 -2.77 9.91 -24.85
CA THR A 39 -1.44 9.47 -24.44
C THR A 39 -1.27 9.66 -22.93
N LYS A 40 -1.23 8.54 -22.17
CA LYS A 40 -0.54 8.21 -20.90
C LYS A 40 -0.16 9.28 -19.83
N ALA A 41 -0.53 10.53 -19.95
CA ALA A 41 -0.06 11.64 -19.14
C ALA A 41 -1.23 12.50 -18.69
N ASP A 42 -1.91 12.05 -17.64
CA ASP A 42 -2.67 12.87 -16.69
C ASP A 42 -2.91 12.03 -15.42
N ARG A 43 -1.80 11.66 -14.75
CA ARG A 43 -1.81 11.09 -13.39
C ARG A 43 -1.52 12.22 -12.40
N LEU A 44 -2.47 13.12 -12.20
CA LEU A 44 -2.41 14.08 -11.09
C LEU A 44 -2.72 13.33 -9.79
N SER A 45 -1.70 12.69 -9.25
CA SER A 45 -1.69 12.32 -7.84
C SER A 45 -1.16 13.51 -7.06
N VAL A 46 -1.98 14.04 -6.18
CA VAL A 46 -1.50 14.96 -5.15
C VAL A 46 -0.74 14.10 -4.15
N ILE A 47 0.55 13.87 -4.41
CA ILE A 47 1.46 13.42 -3.36
C ILE A 47 1.57 14.61 -2.41
N TYR A 48 0.92 14.53 -1.25
CA TYR A 48 1.21 15.44 -0.15
C TYR A 48 2.61 15.11 0.36
N ILE A 49 3.64 15.59 -0.35
CA ILE A 49 4.99 15.68 0.22
C ILE A 49 4.90 16.81 1.22
N ASN A 50 4.72 16.47 2.49
CA ASN A 50 4.82 17.43 3.57
C ASN A 50 6.28 17.90 3.63
N ASN A 51 6.62 18.95 2.88
CA ASN A 51 7.94 19.58 2.84
C ASN A 51 8.28 20.34 4.14
N ASN A 52 7.55 20.07 5.22
CA ASN A 52 7.83 20.67 6.52
C ASN A 52 9.15 20.11 7.04
N CYS A 53 10.17 20.96 6.98
CA CYS A 53 11.48 20.70 7.54
C CYS A 53 11.33 20.49 9.05
N THR A 54 11.39 19.23 9.47
CA THR A 54 11.33 18.82 10.86
C THR A 54 12.73 18.87 11.46
N LYS A 55 12.85 19.31 12.71
CA LYS A 55 14.14 19.31 13.41
C LYS A 55 14.43 17.92 13.96
N HIS A 56 15.14 17.12 13.18
CA HIS A 56 15.60 15.80 13.60
C HIS A 56 16.90 15.96 14.41
N ASN A 57 16.85 15.88 15.75
CA ASN A 57 18.01 16.18 16.60
C ASN A 57 18.76 14.95 17.13
N VAL A 58 18.51 13.77 16.55
CA VAL A 58 19.04 12.49 17.05
C VAL A 58 20.09 11.95 16.10
N THR A 59 21.21 11.52 16.66
CA THR A 59 22.26 10.74 15.98
C THR A 59 22.37 9.39 16.67
N THR A 60 22.33 8.31 15.91
CA THR A 60 22.54 6.94 16.44
C THR A 60 23.89 6.38 15.99
N ASN A 61 24.43 5.46 16.79
CA ASN A 61 25.76 4.88 16.58
C ASN A 61 25.71 3.41 16.17
N GLU A 62 24.58 2.74 16.39
CA GLU A 62 24.37 1.32 16.09
C GLU A 62 22.99 1.09 15.49
N LEU A 63 22.88 0.04 14.68
CA LEU A 63 21.63 -0.40 14.08
C LEU A 63 20.98 -1.50 14.94
N PRO A 64 19.67 -1.40 15.25
CA PRO A 64 18.91 -2.49 15.83
C PRO A 64 19.07 -3.79 15.01
N TYR A 65 19.28 -4.90 15.71
CA TYR A 65 19.34 -6.25 15.13
C TYR A 65 20.39 -6.42 14.01
N HIS A 66 21.42 -5.57 13.94
CA HIS A 66 22.42 -5.63 12.88
C HIS A 66 23.03 -7.03 12.70
N ASP A 67 23.56 -7.62 13.78
CA ASP A 67 24.17 -8.96 13.74
C ASP A 67 23.18 -10.04 13.29
N LEU A 68 21.91 -9.90 13.67
CA LEU A 68 20.85 -10.82 13.28
C LEU A 68 20.53 -10.70 11.79
N HIS A 69 20.47 -9.47 11.25
CA HIS A 69 20.31 -9.23 9.82
C HIS A 69 21.51 -9.78 9.03
N MET A 70 22.74 -9.60 9.51
CA MET A 70 23.95 -10.19 8.92
C MET A 70 23.87 -11.71 8.87
N LYS A 71 23.39 -12.34 9.94
CA LYS A 71 23.15 -13.79 9.98
C LYS A 71 22.08 -14.22 8.96
N TRP A 72 20.94 -13.54 8.90
CA TRP A 72 19.87 -13.87 7.95
C TRP A 72 20.29 -13.65 6.49
N MET A 73 21.14 -12.66 6.21
CA MET A 73 21.76 -12.49 4.90
C MET A 73 22.66 -13.67 4.53
N ALA A 74 23.47 -14.16 5.46
CA ALA A 74 24.30 -15.36 5.25
C ALA A 74 23.46 -16.64 5.04
N GLU A 75 22.26 -16.69 5.62
CA GLU A 75 21.25 -17.74 5.40
C GLU A 75 20.44 -17.55 4.10
N GLU A 76 20.70 -16.49 3.31
CA GLU A 76 19.97 -16.13 2.09
C GLU A 76 18.46 -15.97 2.29
N VAL A 77 18.04 -15.57 3.49
CA VAL A 77 16.64 -15.29 3.83
C VAL A 77 16.14 -14.18 2.91
N THR A 78 15.02 -14.38 2.21
CA THR A 78 14.43 -13.44 1.22
C THR A 78 15.29 -13.12 0.00
N LYS A 79 16.34 -13.90 -0.27
CA LYS A 79 17.06 -13.78 -1.53
C LYS A 79 16.17 -14.25 -2.68
N GLU A 80 15.90 -13.35 -3.62
CA GLU A 80 15.19 -13.63 -4.86
C GLU A 80 16.14 -13.48 -6.06
N ASN A 81 15.93 -14.29 -7.11
CA ASN A 81 16.82 -14.34 -8.28
C ASN A 81 16.22 -13.57 -9.47
N TYR A 82 16.35 -12.23 -9.46
CA TYR A 82 15.89 -11.36 -10.56
C TYR A 82 17.06 -10.71 -11.32
N ALA A 83 16.78 -9.99 -12.40
CA ALA A 83 17.80 -9.21 -13.10
C ALA A 83 18.29 -8.06 -12.21
N LYS A 84 19.61 -7.86 -12.11
CA LYS A 84 20.22 -6.81 -11.28
C LYS A 84 19.86 -5.43 -11.84
N ALA A 85 19.27 -4.58 -11.00
CA ALA A 85 18.92 -3.21 -11.35
C ALA A 85 19.88 -2.18 -10.73
N ASN A 86 19.87 -0.95 -11.26
CA ASN A 86 20.48 0.18 -10.57
C ASN A 86 19.59 0.65 -9.40
N ILE A 87 20.21 1.32 -8.43
CA ILE A 87 19.50 1.84 -7.24
C ILE A 87 18.42 2.82 -7.72
N SER A 88 17.21 2.65 -7.20
CA SER A 88 16.07 3.51 -7.48
C SER A 88 15.26 3.60 -6.19
N LEU A 89 15.19 4.81 -5.64
CA LEU A 89 14.61 5.10 -4.32
C LEU A 89 13.10 5.23 -4.43
N GLU A 90 12.36 4.65 -3.48
CA GLU A 90 10.90 4.74 -3.39
C GLU A 90 10.47 5.64 -2.23
N ALA A 91 10.87 5.26 -1.01
CA ALA A 91 10.45 5.93 0.22
C ALA A 91 11.52 5.79 1.30
N ALA A 92 11.51 6.70 2.27
CA ALA A 92 12.37 6.62 3.44
C ALA A 92 11.59 6.98 4.71
N TYR A 93 11.81 6.20 5.76
CA TYR A 93 11.08 6.29 7.01
C TYR A 93 12.06 6.50 8.16
N GLU A 94 11.80 7.50 8.99
CA GLU A 94 12.57 7.74 10.20
C GLU A 94 11.87 7.12 11.41
N TYR A 95 12.53 6.16 12.05
CA TYR A 95 12.10 5.62 13.34
C TYR A 95 12.95 6.18 14.48
N VAL A 96 12.59 5.84 15.72
CA VAL A 96 13.29 6.32 16.91
C VAL A 96 14.78 5.96 16.94
N ASP A 97 15.16 4.83 16.35
CA ASP A 97 16.50 4.21 16.43
C ASP A 97 17.25 4.16 15.10
N GLN A 98 16.55 4.24 13.97
CA GLN A 98 17.13 4.05 12.63
C GLN A 98 16.32 4.76 11.54
N ILE A 99 16.91 4.87 10.36
CA ILE A 99 16.21 5.20 9.11
C ILE A 99 16.08 3.92 8.30
N ALA A 100 14.91 3.67 7.70
CA ALA A 100 14.72 2.62 6.71
C ALA A 100 14.45 3.24 5.34
N ILE A 101 15.19 2.80 4.32
CA ILE A 101 15.04 3.27 2.94
C ILE A 101 14.52 2.09 2.11
N GLN A 102 13.37 2.29 1.47
CA GLN A 102 12.81 1.37 0.50
C GLN A 102 13.35 1.73 -0.90
N ILE A 103 13.82 0.72 -1.62
CA ILE A 103 14.18 0.82 -3.04
C ILE A 103 13.22 0.00 -3.89
N THR A 104 13.07 0.38 -5.16
CA THR A 104 12.35 -0.44 -6.15
C THR A 104 13.28 -1.46 -6.82
N SER A 105 14.59 -1.29 -6.70
CA SER A 105 15.60 -2.14 -7.36
C SER A 105 15.52 -3.59 -6.89
N GLN A 106 15.63 -4.51 -7.86
CA GLN A 106 15.64 -5.95 -7.58
C GLN A 106 17.04 -6.54 -7.62
N ASN A 107 17.20 -7.70 -6.95
CA ASN A 107 18.45 -8.47 -6.89
C ASN A 107 19.66 -7.63 -6.42
N LEU A 108 19.43 -6.82 -5.37
CA LEU A 108 20.49 -6.17 -4.62
C LEU A 108 20.67 -6.77 -3.22
N PHE A 109 20.00 -7.89 -2.92
CA PHE A 109 20.08 -8.57 -1.63
C PHE A 109 21.52 -8.75 -1.16
N GLY A 110 21.82 -8.27 0.05
CA GLY A 110 23.15 -8.35 0.67
C GLY A 110 24.20 -7.41 0.08
N GLU A 111 23.93 -6.73 -1.04
CA GLU A 111 24.88 -5.79 -1.63
C GLU A 111 25.18 -4.64 -0.68
N LYS A 112 26.44 -4.21 -0.67
CA LYS A 112 26.87 -3.03 0.08
C LYS A 112 26.37 -1.76 -0.60
N VAL A 113 25.87 -0.85 0.22
CA VAL A 113 25.37 0.46 -0.18
C VAL A 113 25.79 1.51 0.85
N TYR A 114 25.78 2.78 0.47
CA TYR A 114 26.17 3.87 1.34
C TYR A 114 25.02 4.87 1.48
N CYS A 115 24.59 5.12 2.71
CA CYS A 115 23.55 6.07 3.06
C CYS A 115 24.12 7.49 3.09
N HIS A 116 23.56 8.38 2.26
CA HIS A 116 23.88 9.81 2.23
C HIS A 116 22.79 10.60 2.92
N TYR A 117 23.19 11.62 3.68
CA TYR A 117 22.29 12.43 4.52
C TYR A 117 22.32 13.87 4.05
N PHE A 118 21.15 14.52 4.03
CA PHE A 118 21.04 15.91 3.61
C PHE A 118 20.09 16.70 4.50
N ASP A 119 20.42 17.96 4.71
CA ASP A 119 19.56 18.91 5.44
C ASP A 119 18.37 19.39 4.59
N SER A 120 17.56 20.27 5.16
CA SER A 120 16.42 20.92 4.49
C SER A 120 16.78 21.63 3.17
N ASN A 121 18.02 22.09 3.03
CA ASN A 121 18.52 22.78 1.84
C ASN A 121 19.22 21.81 0.87
N LYS A 122 19.09 20.49 1.09
CA LYS A 122 19.76 19.43 0.34
C LYS A 122 21.29 19.53 0.38
N LYS A 123 21.85 20.10 1.44
CA LYS A 123 23.29 20.12 1.70
C LYS A 123 23.68 18.84 2.44
N LYS A 124 24.77 18.19 2.00
CA LYS A 124 25.28 16.95 2.61
C LYS A 124 25.62 17.15 4.10
N ILE A 125 25.29 16.15 4.91
CA ILE A 125 25.59 16.07 6.35
C ILE A 125 26.51 14.87 6.59
N GLY A 126 27.69 15.15 7.14
CA GLY A 126 28.65 14.13 7.56
C GLY A 126 29.11 13.22 6.42
N GLU A 127 29.71 12.10 6.80
CA GLU A 127 30.18 11.07 5.87
C GLU A 127 29.09 10.01 5.61
N PRO A 128 29.09 9.38 4.42
CA PRO A 128 28.16 8.30 4.11
C PRO A 128 28.33 7.11 5.06
N PHE A 129 27.22 6.47 5.43
CA PHE A 129 27.22 5.28 6.28
C PHE A 129 27.11 4.01 5.44
N GLU A 130 28.05 3.06 5.59
CA GLU A 130 27.99 1.75 4.92
C GLU A 130 26.87 0.90 5.52
N SER A 131 26.04 0.30 4.67
CA SER A 131 24.98 -0.64 5.04
C SER A 131 24.82 -1.72 3.96
N ASN A 132 23.85 -2.61 4.16
CA ASN A 132 23.50 -3.69 3.24
C ASN A 132 22.00 -3.66 2.92
N VAL A 133 21.64 -4.17 1.75
CA VAL A 133 20.25 -4.33 1.37
C VAL A 133 19.66 -5.60 1.99
N PHE A 134 18.75 -5.46 2.94
CA PHE A 134 18.05 -6.56 3.62
C PHE A 134 16.73 -6.07 4.25
N PRO A 135 15.59 -6.78 4.09
CA PRO A 135 15.42 -8.15 3.58
C PRO A 135 14.97 -8.23 2.11
N GLU A 136 15.69 -7.59 1.17
CA GLU A 136 15.64 -7.72 -0.32
C GLU A 136 15.72 -6.33 -0.97
N SER A 137 14.85 -5.41 -0.54
CA SER A 137 14.73 -4.05 -1.09
C SER A 137 14.62 -2.96 -0.02
N VAL A 138 15.08 -3.25 1.19
CA VAL A 138 15.14 -2.31 2.32
C VAL A 138 16.59 -2.11 2.72
N ILE A 139 16.95 -0.89 3.10
CA ILE A 139 18.26 -0.53 3.65
C ILE A 139 18.03 0.15 5.00
N TYR A 140 18.70 -0.32 6.04
CA TYR A 140 18.68 0.35 7.35
C TYR A 140 19.93 1.21 7.52
N CYS A 141 19.74 2.47 7.88
CA CYS A 141 20.79 3.48 8.05
C CYS A 141 20.73 4.07 9.46
N LEU A 142 21.87 4.50 9.99
CA LEU A 142 21.90 5.26 11.25
C LEU A 142 21.19 6.61 11.10
N ARG A 143 20.70 7.16 12.20
CA ARG A 143 20.19 8.53 12.25
C ARG A 143 21.35 9.52 12.31
N ARG A 144 21.14 10.69 11.71
CA ARG A 144 22.07 11.82 11.74
C ARG A 144 21.27 13.09 12.01
N ALA A 145 21.63 13.81 13.07
CA ALA A 145 20.97 15.07 13.41
C ALA A 145 20.99 16.06 12.23
N GLY A 146 19.86 16.70 11.97
CA GLY A 146 19.64 17.64 10.88
C GLY A 146 19.21 17.01 9.55
N THR A 147 19.09 15.68 9.45
CA THR A 147 18.72 15.02 8.18
C THR A 147 17.24 15.19 7.88
N ASN A 148 16.90 15.76 6.72
CA ASN A 148 15.54 15.80 6.19
C ASN A 148 15.39 14.96 4.91
N TYR A 149 16.49 14.70 4.19
CA TYR A 149 16.50 13.87 3.00
C TYR A 149 17.62 12.84 3.06
N VAL A 150 17.40 11.71 2.40
CA VAL A 150 18.39 10.64 2.28
C VAL A 150 18.53 10.18 0.84
N SER A 151 19.69 9.62 0.52
CA SER A 151 19.97 8.96 -0.76
C SER A 151 20.93 7.79 -0.58
N LEU A 152 21.14 7.02 -1.63
CA LEU A 152 21.99 5.83 -1.63
C LEU A 152 22.99 5.85 -2.79
N THR A 153 24.14 5.22 -2.58
CA THR A 153 25.12 4.90 -3.63
C THR A 153 25.68 3.49 -3.47
N LYS A 154 26.30 2.95 -4.52
CA LYS A 154 27.04 1.67 -4.48
C LYS A 154 28.45 1.81 -3.91
N LYS A 155 29.09 2.97 -4.06
CA LYS A 155 30.39 3.32 -3.48
C LYS A 155 30.29 4.67 -2.75
N PRO A 156 31.14 4.97 -1.75
CA PRO A 156 30.96 6.13 -0.89
C PRO A 156 31.06 7.47 -1.65
N ASN A 157 31.89 7.51 -2.70
CA ASN A 157 32.17 8.73 -3.46
C ASN A 157 31.39 8.84 -4.79
N ASP A 158 30.49 7.89 -5.07
CA ASP A 158 29.64 7.99 -6.26
C ASP A 158 28.65 9.16 -6.11
N THR A 159 28.12 9.64 -7.23
CA THR A 159 27.01 10.59 -7.23
C THR A 159 25.74 9.91 -6.71
N PRO A 160 25.11 10.39 -5.62
CA PRO A 160 23.87 9.82 -5.11
C PRO A 160 22.71 10.02 -6.08
N GLU A 161 21.72 9.12 -6.02
CA GLU A 161 20.41 9.34 -6.64
C GLU A 161 19.75 10.61 -6.05
N TYR A 162 18.70 11.10 -6.70
CA TYR A 162 17.98 12.28 -6.20
C TYR A 162 17.49 12.05 -4.75
N PRO A 163 17.86 12.91 -3.78
CA PRO A 163 17.49 12.69 -2.39
C PRO A 163 15.96 12.71 -2.18
N ILE A 164 15.47 11.73 -1.41
CA ILE A 164 14.05 11.59 -1.06
C ILE A 164 13.82 12.03 0.40
N PRO A 165 12.65 12.61 0.71
CA PRO A 165 12.36 13.09 2.06
C PRO A 165 12.15 11.92 3.04
N LEU A 166 12.43 12.19 4.32
CA LEU A 166 12.07 11.29 5.41
C LEU A 166 10.59 11.45 5.79
N LEU A 167 9.89 10.32 5.92
CA LEU A 167 8.59 10.23 6.56
C LEU A 167 8.76 9.94 8.04
N ASP A 168 8.18 10.79 8.90
CA ASP A 168 8.28 10.65 10.34
C ASP A 168 7.45 9.47 10.85
N ARG A 169 8.14 8.49 11.46
CA ARG A 169 7.60 7.33 12.17
C ARG A 169 8.19 7.23 13.58
N THR A 170 8.52 8.37 14.18
CA THR A 170 9.10 8.48 15.54
C THR A 170 8.04 8.62 16.64
N MET A 171 6.75 8.58 16.28
CA MET A 171 5.63 8.69 17.20
C MET A 171 5.66 7.61 18.28
N GLU A 172 5.48 7.99 19.55
CA GLU A 172 5.48 7.06 20.69
C GLU A 172 4.32 6.07 20.64
N LYS A 173 3.17 6.52 20.14
CA LYS A 173 1.94 5.72 20.01
C LYS A 173 1.48 5.70 18.56
N PRO A 174 1.13 4.52 18.02
CA PRO A 174 0.51 4.43 16.70
C PRO A 174 -0.78 5.25 16.65
N GLU A 175 -0.97 5.99 15.56
CA GLU A 175 -2.20 6.73 15.28
C GLU A 175 -3.39 5.80 15.09
N HIS A 176 -3.15 4.66 14.44
CA HIS A 176 -4.17 3.66 14.17
C HIS A 176 -3.93 2.39 14.98
N TYR A 177 -5.02 1.81 15.51
CA TYR A 177 -4.92 0.49 16.13
C TYR A 177 -4.89 -0.61 15.06
N PHE A 178 -5.68 -0.46 14.01
CA PHE A 178 -5.81 -1.44 12.94
C PHE A 178 -5.91 -0.73 11.59
N SER A 179 -5.02 -1.10 10.67
CA SER A 179 -4.95 -0.60 9.29
C SER A 179 -4.90 -1.75 8.29
N VAL A 180 -5.04 -1.42 7.01
CA VAL A 180 -5.04 -2.41 5.92
C VAL A 180 -4.06 -1.98 4.82
N CYS A 181 -3.12 -2.86 4.49
CA CYS A 181 -2.26 -2.82 3.31
C CYS A 181 -2.96 -3.57 2.18
N ILE A 182 -3.17 -2.89 1.04
CA ILE A 182 -3.87 -3.45 -0.11
C ILE A 182 -2.88 -3.72 -1.22
N ALA A 183 -2.81 -4.99 -1.63
CA ALA A 183 -1.95 -5.41 -2.73
C ALA A 183 -2.27 -4.63 -4.03
N PRO A 184 -1.29 -4.52 -4.94
CA PRO A 184 -1.48 -3.74 -6.16
C PRO A 184 -2.60 -4.27 -7.04
N PHE A 185 -3.32 -3.35 -7.67
CA PHE A 185 -4.41 -3.71 -8.58
C PHE A 185 -3.88 -4.24 -9.90
N PHE A 186 -4.37 -5.41 -10.31
CA PHE A 186 -4.06 -6.02 -11.61
C PHE A 186 -5.31 -6.13 -12.49
N GLY A 187 -5.07 -6.22 -13.80
CA GLY A 187 -6.12 -6.40 -14.80
C GLY A 187 -6.95 -5.16 -15.10
N THR A 188 -7.71 -5.24 -16.19
CA THR A 188 -8.53 -4.16 -16.73
C THR A 188 -9.96 -4.14 -16.19
N GLU A 189 -10.32 -5.10 -15.34
CA GLU A 189 -11.64 -5.15 -14.70
C GLU A 189 -11.92 -3.85 -13.92
N PRO A 190 -13.11 -3.24 -14.05
CA PRO A 190 -13.54 -2.10 -13.24
C PRO A 190 -13.47 -2.41 -11.74
N LYS A 191 -12.93 -1.50 -10.94
CA LYS A 191 -12.65 -1.73 -9.50
C LYS A 191 -13.44 -0.82 -8.57
N TRP A 192 -14.13 0.20 -9.08
CA TRP A 192 -14.79 1.21 -8.25
C TRP A 192 -15.72 0.62 -7.17
N LEU A 193 -16.53 -0.39 -7.52
CA LEU A 193 -17.45 -1.01 -6.57
C LEU A 193 -16.71 -1.92 -5.57
N MET A 194 -15.71 -2.67 -6.05
CA MET A 194 -14.86 -3.51 -5.18
C MET A 194 -14.08 -2.66 -4.18
N ILE A 195 -13.57 -1.49 -4.58
CA ILE A 195 -12.90 -0.53 -3.68
C ILE A 195 -13.87 -0.06 -2.59
N ALA A 196 -15.08 0.37 -2.98
CA ALA A 196 -16.08 0.80 -2.02
C ALA A 196 -16.43 -0.30 -1.01
N GLU A 197 -16.71 -1.51 -1.51
CA GLU A 197 -17.06 -2.66 -0.68
C GLU A 197 -15.91 -3.15 0.21
N PHE A 198 -14.68 -3.09 -0.29
CA PHE A 198 -13.49 -3.46 0.48
C PHE A 198 -13.29 -2.50 1.66
N VAL A 199 -13.25 -1.19 1.39
CA VAL A 199 -13.00 -0.19 2.43
C VAL A 199 -14.10 -0.24 3.49
N GLU A 200 -15.37 -0.23 3.08
CA GLU A 200 -16.47 -0.27 4.03
C GLU A 200 -16.55 -1.60 4.80
N TRP A 201 -16.13 -2.74 4.22
CA TRP A 201 -15.99 -4.00 4.97
C TRP A 201 -14.99 -3.89 6.11
N TYR A 202 -13.76 -3.47 5.81
CA TYR A 202 -12.72 -3.41 6.85
C TYR A 202 -13.00 -2.33 7.89
N LYS A 203 -13.71 -1.25 7.53
CA LYS A 203 -14.23 -0.29 8.51
C LYS A 203 -15.23 -0.93 9.47
N LEU A 204 -16.13 -1.78 8.99
CA LEU A 204 -17.02 -2.56 9.86
C LEU A 204 -16.23 -3.54 10.75
N GLN A 205 -15.06 -4.01 10.30
CA GLN A 205 -14.14 -4.82 11.10
C GLN A 205 -13.22 -4.00 12.03
N GLY A 206 -13.37 -2.68 12.06
CA GLY A 206 -12.66 -1.75 12.95
C GLY A 206 -11.35 -1.18 12.40
N ALA A 207 -11.07 -1.34 11.11
CA ALA A 207 -9.93 -0.66 10.48
C ALA A 207 -10.21 0.84 10.34
N THR A 208 -9.18 1.66 10.57
CA THR A 208 -9.29 3.12 10.51
C THR A 208 -8.44 3.75 9.41
N TYR A 209 -7.58 2.98 8.74
CA TYR A 209 -6.67 3.51 7.73
C TYR A 209 -6.31 2.47 6.67
N PHE A 210 -6.12 2.94 5.44
CA PHE A 210 -5.92 2.10 4.25
C PHE A 210 -4.73 2.58 3.41
N TYR A 211 -3.78 1.68 3.14
CA TYR A 211 -2.63 1.93 2.27
C TYR A 211 -2.85 1.28 0.92
N PHE A 212 -3.19 2.08 -0.09
CA PHE A 212 -3.39 1.59 -1.45
C PHE A 212 -2.12 1.71 -2.28
N TYR A 213 -1.76 0.64 -2.97
CA TYR A 213 -0.61 0.61 -3.87
C TYR A 213 -1.09 0.48 -5.31
N LEU A 214 -0.67 1.41 -6.17
CA LEU A 214 -1.18 1.48 -7.54
C LEU A 214 -0.05 1.42 -8.56
N ALA A 215 -0.06 0.39 -9.40
CA ALA A 215 0.70 0.38 -10.65
C ALA A 215 -0.09 1.08 -11.76
N GLU A 216 -1.33 0.66 -11.99
CA GLU A 216 -2.25 1.20 -12.98
C GLU A 216 -3.69 1.18 -12.47
N MET A 217 -4.49 2.18 -12.84
CA MET A 217 -5.92 2.23 -12.55
C MET A 217 -6.65 3.19 -13.50
N SER A 218 -7.93 2.90 -13.81
CA SER A 218 -8.75 3.79 -14.63
C SER A 218 -9.11 5.09 -13.88
N LEU A 219 -9.33 6.18 -14.63
CA LEU A 219 -9.81 7.43 -14.04
C LEU A 219 -11.13 7.27 -13.30
N TYR A 220 -12.01 6.37 -13.76
CA TYR A 220 -13.31 6.18 -13.13
C TYR A 220 -13.21 5.49 -11.77
N ASP A 221 -12.38 4.45 -11.66
CA ASP A 221 -12.08 3.79 -10.39
C ASP A 221 -11.34 4.73 -9.43
N ARG A 222 -10.57 5.66 -9.99
CA ARG A 222 -9.82 6.60 -9.18
C ARG A 222 -10.68 7.59 -8.41
N ILE A 223 -11.87 7.91 -8.91
CA ILE A 223 -12.81 8.85 -8.25
C ILE A 223 -13.19 8.37 -6.84
N ILE A 224 -13.58 7.10 -6.67
CA ILE A 224 -13.96 6.57 -5.35
C ILE A 224 -12.76 6.43 -4.40
N LEU A 225 -11.59 6.05 -4.94
CA LEU A 225 -10.38 5.96 -4.14
C LEU A 225 -9.95 7.34 -3.63
N ASP A 226 -9.98 8.35 -4.50
CA ASP A 226 -9.64 9.72 -4.13
C ASP A 226 -10.65 10.34 -3.17
N ASP A 227 -11.92 9.90 -3.17
CA ASP A 227 -12.88 10.29 -2.13
C ASP A 227 -12.42 9.81 -0.74
N TYR A 228 -11.97 8.55 -0.62
CA TYR A 228 -11.42 8.02 0.64
C TYR A 228 -10.11 8.70 1.05
N VAL A 229 -9.26 9.08 0.09
CA VAL A 229 -8.06 9.89 0.37
C VAL A 229 -8.45 11.27 0.89
N ARG A 230 -9.41 11.93 0.23
CA ARG A 230 -9.91 13.26 0.58
C ARG A 230 -10.53 13.30 1.98
N THR A 231 -11.19 12.21 2.40
CA THR A 231 -11.76 12.11 3.76
C THR A 231 -10.76 11.68 4.82
N GLY A 232 -9.49 11.47 4.46
CA GLY A 232 -8.42 11.07 5.38
C GLY A 232 -8.48 9.60 5.82
N GLU A 233 -9.27 8.78 5.12
CA GLU A 233 -9.43 7.35 5.43
C GLU A 233 -8.34 6.51 4.76
N ALA A 234 -7.73 7.00 3.68
CA ALA A 234 -6.75 6.26 2.89
C ALA A 234 -5.57 7.13 2.44
N GLU A 235 -4.45 6.49 2.14
CA GLU A 235 -3.39 7.05 1.31
C GLU A 235 -3.11 6.16 0.10
N VAL A 236 -2.45 6.76 -0.90
CA VAL A 236 -2.12 6.08 -2.15
C VAL A 236 -0.64 6.23 -2.44
N VAL A 237 0.03 5.09 -2.57
CA VAL A 237 1.40 4.97 -3.07
C VAL A 237 1.34 4.60 -4.54
N ILE A 238 1.86 5.48 -5.40
CA ILE A 238 2.02 5.14 -6.81
C ILE A 238 3.30 4.35 -6.96
N MET A 239 3.14 3.08 -7.30
CA MET A 239 4.27 2.23 -7.63
C MET A 239 4.63 2.46 -9.08
N HIS A 240 5.53 3.43 -9.27
CA HIS A 240 6.13 3.73 -10.55
C HIS A 240 7.63 3.54 -10.44
N ASP A 241 8.22 2.92 -11.45
CA ASP A 241 9.66 2.75 -11.49
C ASP A 241 10.18 3.00 -12.91
N ARG A 242 11.48 3.29 -12.99
CA ARG A 242 12.21 3.43 -14.25
C ARG A 242 12.33 2.10 -15.00
N PHE A 243 12.05 0.98 -14.33
CA PHE A 243 12.15 -0.36 -14.88
C PHE A 243 10.77 -1.02 -14.98
N ASP A 244 10.47 -1.57 -16.15
CA ASP A 244 9.27 -2.38 -16.35
C ASP A 244 9.42 -3.73 -15.62
N ARG A 245 8.33 -4.21 -15.02
CA ARG A 245 8.34 -5.47 -14.28
C ARG A 245 6.98 -6.18 -14.28
N PRO A 246 7.00 -7.53 -14.23
CA PRO A 246 5.80 -8.33 -14.01
C PRO A 246 5.02 -7.97 -12.73
N GLY A 247 3.71 -8.23 -12.73
CA GLY A 247 2.78 -7.88 -11.67
C GLY A 247 3.12 -8.44 -10.29
N ASP A 248 3.46 -9.73 -10.23
CA ASP A 248 3.89 -10.42 -9.00
C ASP A 248 5.06 -9.72 -8.30
N ARG A 249 5.97 -9.11 -9.05
CA ARG A 249 7.13 -8.38 -8.51
C ARG A 249 6.76 -7.04 -7.88
N TRP A 250 5.64 -6.43 -8.30
CA TRP A 250 5.10 -5.25 -7.63
C TRP A 250 4.55 -5.60 -6.24
N HIS A 251 3.98 -6.79 -6.08
CA HIS A 251 3.42 -7.23 -4.80
C HIS A 251 4.49 -7.29 -3.69
N MET A 252 5.67 -7.85 -3.96
CA MET A 252 6.75 -7.88 -2.96
C MET A 252 7.25 -6.49 -2.56
N LEU A 253 7.31 -5.54 -3.49
CA LEU A 253 7.66 -4.15 -3.16
C LEU A 253 6.60 -3.48 -2.30
N GLU A 254 5.32 -3.68 -2.62
CA GLU A 254 4.21 -3.20 -1.79
C GLU A 254 4.32 -3.73 -0.37
N ILE A 255 4.58 -5.03 -0.21
CA ILE A 255 4.71 -5.65 1.11
C ILE A 255 5.85 -5.01 1.91
N HIS A 256 7.03 -4.83 1.30
CA HIS A 256 8.17 -4.24 1.97
C HIS A 256 7.89 -2.78 2.34
N ASP A 257 7.33 -1.98 1.42
CA ASP A 257 6.95 -0.60 1.73
C ASP A 257 5.88 -0.55 2.83
N CYS A 258 4.83 -1.37 2.77
CA CYS A 258 3.73 -1.28 3.72
C CYS A 258 4.13 -1.73 5.13
N ILE A 259 5.04 -2.70 5.26
CA ILE A 259 5.64 -3.04 6.57
C ILE A 259 6.33 -1.81 7.16
N LEU A 260 7.12 -1.09 6.36
CA LEU A 260 7.80 0.12 6.83
C LEU A 260 6.80 1.27 7.10
N ARG A 261 5.91 1.53 6.15
CA ARG A 261 4.92 2.61 6.19
C ARG A 261 3.96 2.48 7.36
N SER A 262 3.52 1.27 7.66
CA SER A 262 2.59 0.99 8.77
C SER A 262 3.29 0.89 10.12
N ARG A 263 4.60 0.60 10.17
CA ARG A 263 5.37 0.56 11.42
C ARG A 263 5.33 1.91 12.13
N ALA A 264 5.00 1.87 13.43
CA ALA A 264 4.77 3.04 14.30
C ALA A 264 3.63 3.98 13.87
N HIS A 265 2.96 3.72 12.74
CA HIS A 265 1.72 4.38 12.36
C HIS A 265 0.49 3.56 12.75
N SER A 266 0.62 2.23 12.72
CA SER A 266 -0.43 1.28 13.04
C SER A 266 0.07 0.22 14.02
N LYS A 267 -0.75 -0.16 15.01
CA LYS A 267 -0.41 -1.28 15.92
C LYS A 267 -0.53 -2.63 15.22
N TRP A 268 -1.55 -2.80 14.39
CA TRP A 268 -1.77 -3.97 13.56
C TRP A 268 -2.06 -3.54 12.12
N ALA A 269 -1.48 -4.26 11.15
CA ALA A 269 -1.73 -4.05 9.73
C ALA A 269 -2.10 -5.37 9.06
N ALA A 270 -3.24 -5.43 8.38
CA ALA A 270 -3.63 -6.55 7.53
C ALA A 270 -2.96 -6.44 6.16
N PHE A 271 -2.47 -7.56 5.62
CA PHE A 271 -1.93 -7.66 4.26
C PHE A 271 -2.87 -8.53 3.43
N VAL A 272 -3.61 -7.90 2.51
CA VAL A 272 -4.74 -8.52 1.79
C VAL A 272 -4.88 -7.99 0.36
N ASP A 273 -5.51 -8.79 -0.49
CA ASP A 273 -5.87 -8.42 -1.85
C ASP A 273 -7.28 -7.77 -1.88
N ILE A 274 -7.58 -6.96 -2.90
CA ILE A 274 -8.86 -6.22 -2.99
C ILE A 274 -10.09 -7.12 -3.03
N ASP A 275 -9.92 -8.36 -3.51
CA ASP A 275 -10.93 -9.41 -3.59
C ASP A 275 -11.01 -10.26 -2.31
N GLU A 276 -10.35 -9.87 -1.22
CA GLU A 276 -10.33 -10.64 0.02
C GLU A 276 -11.07 -9.96 1.18
N ARG A 277 -11.82 -10.76 1.94
CA ARG A 277 -12.53 -10.32 3.15
C ARG A 277 -12.11 -11.23 4.30
N LEU A 278 -11.20 -10.75 5.16
CA LEU A 278 -10.93 -11.39 6.44
C LEU A 278 -12.21 -11.38 7.26
N THR A 279 -12.64 -12.56 7.73
CA THR A 279 -13.94 -12.74 8.39
C THR A 279 -13.75 -13.58 9.66
N MET A 280 -14.24 -13.06 10.79
CA MET A 280 -14.38 -13.84 12.03
C MET A 280 -15.55 -14.80 11.89
N THR A 281 -15.39 -16.06 12.28
CA THR A 281 -16.40 -17.11 12.08
C THR A 281 -17.23 -17.32 13.35
N GLN A 282 -16.76 -18.12 14.31
CA GLN A 282 -17.50 -18.34 15.57
C GLN A 282 -17.18 -17.30 16.65
N TYR A 283 -16.10 -16.52 16.45
CA TYR A 283 -15.77 -15.43 17.36
C TYR A 283 -16.83 -14.32 17.29
N LYS A 284 -17.37 -13.95 18.45
CA LYS A 284 -18.38 -12.90 18.58
C LYS A 284 -17.69 -11.53 18.69
N GLY A 285 -17.49 -10.88 17.55
CA GLY A 285 -16.95 -9.53 17.49
C GLY A 285 -16.28 -9.25 16.14
N THR A 286 -15.75 -8.03 16.03
CA THR A 286 -14.97 -7.60 14.88
C THR A 286 -13.54 -8.15 14.93
N ILE A 287 -12.80 -8.03 13.82
CA ILE A 287 -11.34 -8.26 13.82
C ILE A 287 -10.66 -7.39 14.88
N LEU A 288 -11.03 -6.12 14.99
CA LEU A 288 -10.45 -5.22 16.00
C LEU A 288 -10.67 -5.74 17.44
N ASP A 289 -11.86 -6.28 17.74
CA ASP A 289 -12.13 -6.86 19.05
C ASP A 289 -11.23 -8.07 19.32
N TYR A 290 -11.04 -8.94 18.32
CA TYR A 290 -10.13 -10.08 18.42
C TYR A 290 -8.69 -9.60 18.69
N LEU A 291 -8.19 -8.63 17.90
CA LEU A 291 -6.85 -8.07 18.04
C LEU A 291 -6.60 -7.35 19.38
N LYS A 292 -7.65 -6.82 20.01
CA LYS A 292 -7.57 -6.24 21.37
C LYS A 292 -7.52 -7.31 22.47
N ASN A 293 -8.09 -8.48 22.22
CA ASN A 293 -8.16 -9.59 23.17
C ASN A 293 -6.94 -10.53 23.11
N ILE A 294 -6.03 -10.35 22.15
CA ILE A 294 -4.73 -11.04 22.13
C ILE A 294 -3.90 -10.58 23.34
N GLY A 295 -3.91 -11.40 24.41
CA GLY A 295 -3.16 -11.16 25.64
C GLY A 295 -1.69 -11.60 25.57
N ASP A 296 -1.38 -12.56 24.70
CA ASP A 296 -0.01 -13.04 24.50
C ASP A 296 0.81 -12.02 23.70
N LYS A 297 1.77 -11.40 24.37
CA LYS A 297 2.63 -10.37 23.79
C LYS A 297 3.64 -10.91 22.78
N SER A 298 3.88 -12.22 22.75
CA SER A 298 4.75 -12.88 21.78
C SER A 298 4.11 -13.03 20.40
N ILE A 299 2.78 -12.85 20.28
CA ILE A 299 2.10 -12.91 19.00
C ILE A 299 2.41 -11.62 18.22
N GLY A 300 3.26 -11.76 17.21
CA GLY A 300 3.61 -10.72 16.24
C GLY A 300 2.75 -10.76 14.98
N SER A 301 2.05 -11.87 14.73
CA SER A 301 1.14 -12.02 13.59
C SER A 301 0.05 -13.03 13.87
N ILE A 302 -1.14 -12.80 13.30
CA ILE A 302 -2.18 -13.82 13.15
C ILE A 302 -2.39 -14.15 11.68
N GLN A 303 -2.57 -15.42 11.35
CA GLN A 303 -2.76 -15.89 9.98
C GLN A 303 -4.13 -16.56 9.80
N TYR A 304 -4.80 -16.18 8.71
CA TYR A 304 -6.09 -16.69 8.29
C TYR A 304 -5.91 -17.73 7.17
N ARG A 305 -6.70 -18.80 7.23
CA ARG A 305 -6.77 -19.80 6.15
C ARG A 305 -7.76 -19.37 5.08
N GLN A 306 -7.45 -19.74 3.83
CA GLN A 306 -8.24 -19.34 2.68
C GLN A 306 -9.51 -20.19 2.50
N ARG A 307 -10.63 -19.53 2.16
CA ARG A 307 -11.74 -20.12 1.40
C ARG A 307 -11.91 -19.35 0.09
N TRP A 308 -12.17 -20.06 -1.00
CA TRP A 308 -12.36 -19.48 -2.32
C TRP A 308 -13.85 -19.35 -2.63
N ILE A 309 -14.28 -18.17 -3.07
CA ILE A 309 -15.63 -17.88 -3.54
C ILE A 309 -15.54 -17.63 -5.04
N MET A 310 -16.31 -18.39 -5.80
CA MET A 310 -16.22 -18.42 -7.24
C MET A 310 -16.93 -17.21 -7.85
N LYS A 311 -16.14 -16.24 -8.32
CA LYS A 311 -16.61 -15.14 -9.18
C LYS A 311 -16.58 -15.57 -10.64
N THR A 312 -17.63 -15.21 -11.38
CA THR A 312 -17.86 -15.71 -12.76
C THR A 312 -18.03 -14.60 -13.79
N GLU A 313 -18.09 -13.34 -13.36
CA GLU A 313 -18.34 -12.18 -14.23
C GLU A 313 -17.47 -11.00 -13.78
N ASP A 314 -17.29 -10.03 -14.69
CA ASP A 314 -16.62 -8.78 -14.39
C ASP A 314 -17.55 -7.80 -13.67
N GLN A 315 -16.96 -6.94 -12.85
CA GLN A 315 -17.65 -5.84 -12.18
C GLN A 315 -18.24 -4.83 -13.18
N PRO A 316 -19.34 -4.13 -12.82
CA PRO A 316 -19.98 -3.18 -13.72
C PRO A 316 -19.06 -1.99 -14.02
N GLU A 317 -19.05 -1.54 -15.28
CA GLU A 317 -18.21 -0.41 -15.70
C GLU A 317 -18.56 0.93 -15.04
N LYS A 318 -19.84 1.13 -14.70
CA LYS A 318 -20.37 2.39 -14.18
C LYS A 318 -21.43 2.17 -13.12
N TYR A 319 -21.53 3.14 -12.21
CA TYR A 319 -22.67 3.30 -11.33
C TYR A 319 -23.95 3.62 -12.12
N ILE A 320 -25.05 2.94 -11.77
CA ILE A 320 -26.38 3.16 -12.35
C ILE A 320 -27.33 3.71 -11.28
N ASN A 321 -27.59 2.92 -10.24
CA ASN A 321 -28.45 3.28 -9.11
C ASN A 321 -28.15 2.35 -7.92
N ALA A 322 -28.81 2.61 -6.78
CA ALA A 322 -28.65 1.81 -5.57
C ALA A 322 -29.01 0.32 -5.78
N THR A 323 -30.10 0.01 -6.48
CA THR A 323 -30.54 -1.37 -6.74
C THR A 323 -29.49 -2.17 -7.52
N GLU A 324 -28.95 -1.59 -8.61
CA GLU A 324 -27.88 -2.22 -9.36
C GLU A 324 -26.58 -2.30 -8.54
N THR A 325 -26.30 -1.31 -7.67
CA THR A 325 -25.15 -1.39 -6.77
C THR A 325 -25.21 -2.63 -5.89
N VAL A 326 -26.33 -2.87 -5.19
CA VAL A 326 -26.50 -4.05 -4.32
C VAL A 326 -26.36 -5.36 -5.11
N LYS A 327 -26.96 -5.42 -6.31
CA LYS A 327 -26.91 -6.59 -7.18
C LYS A 327 -25.49 -6.96 -7.66
N TRP A 328 -24.61 -5.97 -7.78
CA TRP A 328 -23.24 -6.14 -8.27
C TRP A 328 -22.19 -6.21 -7.16
N MET A 329 -22.55 -5.91 -5.91
CA MET A 329 -21.68 -6.11 -4.76
C MET A 329 -21.21 -7.57 -4.70
N THR A 330 -19.90 -7.76 -4.57
CA THR A 330 -19.23 -9.05 -4.68
C THR A 330 -19.72 -10.02 -3.60
N THR A 331 -19.87 -9.55 -2.37
CA THR A 331 -20.37 -10.33 -1.22
C THR A 331 -21.84 -10.72 -1.32
N GLN A 332 -22.63 -10.00 -2.13
CA GLN A 332 -24.05 -10.28 -2.34
C GLN A 332 -24.27 -11.22 -3.52
N ARG A 333 -23.43 -11.08 -4.56
CA ARG A 333 -23.58 -11.78 -5.84
C ARG A 333 -23.01 -13.19 -5.83
N TYR A 334 -21.91 -13.41 -5.13
CA TYR A 334 -21.18 -14.68 -5.18
C TYR A 334 -21.15 -15.38 -3.82
N THR A 335 -21.62 -16.63 -3.81
CA THR A 335 -21.75 -17.41 -2.59
C THR A 335 -21.26 -18.85 -2.71
N ASN A 336 -20.99 -19.34 -3.93
CA ASN A 336 -20.41 -20.66 -4.15
C ASN A 336 -18.98 -20.71 -3.61
N THR A 337 -18.80 -21.35 -2.47
CA THR A 337 -17.60 -21.26 -1.63
C THR A 337 -16.95 -22.63 -1.48
N SER A 338 -15.64 -22.71 -1.67
CA SER A 338 -14.86 -23.93 -1.42
C SER A 338 -14.85 -24.30 0.06
N HIS A 339 -14.46 -25.54 0.36
CA HIS A 339 -13.97 -25.86 1.69
C HIS A 339 -12.68 -25.08 2.02
N VAL A 340 -12.30 -25.05 3.30
CA VAL A 340 -11.12 -24.30 3.77
C VAL A 340 -9.84 -24.96 3.27
N GLY A 341 -8.98 -24.19 2.60
CA GLY A 341 -7.69 -24.66 2.10
C GLY A 341 -6.73 -25.09 3.23
N PRO A 342 -5.76 -25.97 2.97
CA PRO A 342 -4.85 -26.47 3.98
C PRO A 342 -3.97 -25.34 4.59
N PRO A 343 -3.35 -25.56 5.76
CA PRO A 343 -2.45 -24.57 6.35
C PRO A 343 -1.39 -24.06 5.36
N GLY A 344 -1.20 -22.74 5.29
CA GLY A 344 -0.26 -22.08 4.39
C GLY A 344 -0.74 -21.87 2.94
N HIS A 345 -1.84 -22.49 2.50
CA HIS A 345 -2.37 -22.28 1.15
C HIS A 345 -2.96 -20.88 1.01
N THR A 346 -2.26 -20.02 0.25
CA THR A 346 -2.62 -18.63 -0.07
C THR A 346 -3.14 -17.86 1.15
N ALA A 347 -2.51 -18.07 2.30
CA ALA A 347 -2.95 -17.49 3.55
C ALA A 347 -2.75 -15.96 3.55
N LYS A 348 -3.49 -15.27 4.41
CA LYS A 348 -3.31 -13.84 4.65
C LYS A 348 -3.14 -13.60 6.14
N CYS A 349 -2.48 -12.51 6.48
CA CYS A 349 -2.12 -12.26 7.86
C CYS A 349 -2.36 -10.81 8.26
N ILE A 350 -2.54 -10.64 9.56
CA ILE A 350 -2.49 -9.36 10.24
C ILE A 350 -1.23 -9.39 11.09
N VAL A 351 -0.38 -8.39 10.96
CA VAL A 351 0.93 -8.33 11.62
C VAL A 351 1.02 -7.12 12.52
N ARG A 352 1.86 -7.21 13.55
CA ARG A 352 2.42 -6.06 14.26
C ARG A 352 3.70 -5.65 13.53
N PRO A 353 3.69 -4.56 12.75
CA PRO A 353 4.78 -4.29 11.81
C PRO A 353 6.16 -4.16 12.51
N GLU A 354 6.20 -3.70 13.76
CA GLU A 354 7.44 -3.57 14.55
C GLU A 354 8.09 -4.91 14.94
N THR A 355 7.35 -6.01 14.82
CA THR A 355 7.82 -7.35 15.19
C THR A 355 8.37 -8.14 14.01
N ILE A 356 8.21 -7.63 12.79
CA ILE A 356 8.56 -8.33 11.55
C ILE A 356 9.97 -7.96 11.10
N GLY A 357 10.82 -8.96 10.92
CA GLY A 357 12.17 -8.78 10.37
C GLY A 357 12.22 -8.98 8.85
N ALA A 358 11.41 -9.89 8.33
CA ALA A 358 11.26 -10.13 6.91
C ALA A 358 9.85 -10.68 6.60
N MET A 359 9.21 -10.12 5.58
CA MET A 359 7.83 -10.44 5.20
C MET A 359 7.78 -11.10 3.83
N PHE A 360 6.87 -12.06 3.65
CA PHE A 360 6.51 -12.63 2.36
C PHE A 360 5.01 -12.46 2.11
N ILE A 361 4.59 -12.64 0.87
CA ILE A 361 3.21 -12.38 0.38
C ILE A 361 2.08 -13.01 1.20
N HIS A 362 2.33 -14.12 1.90
CA HIS A 362 1.32 -14.81 2.69
C HIS A 362 1.64 -14.90 4.19
N TYR A 363 2.87 -14.59 4.61
CA TYR A 363 3.32 -14.75 5.99
C TYR A 363 4.67 -14.06 6.27
N PRO A 364 4.95 -13.70 7.53
CA PRO A 364 6.29 -13.32 7.96
C PRO A 364 7.28 -14.46 7.80
N ARG A 365 8.34 -14.27 7.00
CA ARG A 365 9.45 -15.24 6.88
C ARG A 365 10.35 -15.22 8.11
N LYS A 366 10.53 -14.04 8.75
CA LYS A 366 11.27 -13.89 10.00
C LYS A 366 10.60 -12.88 10.92
N PHE A 367 10.63 -13.19 12.21
CA PHE A 367 10.26 -12.30 13.31
C PHE A 367 11.51 -11.79 14.01
N ASN A 368 11.42 -10.58 14.57
CA ASN A 368 12.34 -10.12 15.59
C ASN A 368 12.30 -11.07 16.80
N PRO A 369 13.40 -11.20 17.57
CA PRO A 369 13.46 -12.16 18.68
C PRO A 369 12.30 -12.03 19.68
N GLY A 370 11.73 -13.16 20.08
CA GLY A 370 10.63 -13.22 21.04
C GLY A 370 9.22 -13.14 20.44
N PHE A 371 9.10 -13.03 19.11
CA PHE A 371 7.81 -13.01 18.43
C PHE A 371 7.56 -14.23 17.55
N ASN A 372 6.28 -14.58 17.39
CA ASN A 372 5.82 -15.70 16.58
C ASN A 372 4.51 -15.37 15.84
N GLN A 373 4.08 -16.31 14.99
CA GLN A 373 2.78 -16.28 14.33
C GLN A 373 1.81 -17.23 15.02
N TYR A 374 0.58 -16.77 15.22
CA TYR A 374 -0.55 -17.61 15.57
C TYR A 374 -1.41 -17.92 14.34
N GLY A 375 -1.55 -19.18 13.98
CA GLY A 375 -2.44 -19.61 12.90
C GLY A 375 -3.85 -19.82 13.44
N LEU A 376 -4.81 -19.01 12.99
CA LEU A 376 -6.20 -19.14 13.39
C LEU A 376 -6.78 -20.48 12.94
N THR A 377 -7.61 -21.08 13.78
CA THR A 377 -8.46 -22.18 13.32
C THR A 377 -9.59 -21.62 12.44
N PRO A 378 -10.17 -22.43 11.53
CA PRO A 378 -11.30 -21.98 10.72
C PRO A 378 -12.54 -21.57 11.54
N GLU A 379 -12.66 -22.05 12.78
CA GLU A 379 -13.70 -21.66 13.75
C GLU A 379 -13.43 -20.28 14.38
N GLU A 380 -12.20 -19.80 14.34
CA GLU A 380 -11.87 -18.43 14.73
C GLU A 380 -12.05 -17.46 13.57
N GLY A 381 -11.43 -17.74 12.42
CA GLY A 381 -11.52 -16.86 11.27
C GLY A 381 -10.98 -17.45 9.97
N VAL A 382 -11.49 -16.93 8.85
CA VAL A 382 -11.08 -17.33 7.50
C VAL A 382 -10.96 -16.12 6.58
N VAL A 383 -10.19 -16.26 5.50
CA VAL A 383 -10.23 -15.35 4.36
C VAL A 383 -11.35 -15.81 3.43
N ARG A 384 -12.26 -14.90 3.05
CA ARG A 384 -13.16 -15.10 1.91
C ARG A 384 -12.50 -14.46 0.67
N HIS A 385 -11.90 -15.25 -0.22
CA HIS A 385 -11.34 -14.78 -1.50
C HIS A 385 -12.44 -14.79 -2.57
N TYR A 386 -12.70 -13.68 -3.24
CA TYR A 386 -13.67 -13.62 -4.32
C TYR A 386 -12.95 -13.68 -5.67
N ARG A 387 -12.59 -14.89 -6.12
CA ARG A 387 -11.67 -15.07 -7.25
C ARG A 387 -12.40 -15.26 -8.56
N ASP A 388 -12.06 -14.43 -9.56
CA ASP A 388 -12.53 -14.64 -10.94
C ASP A 388 -11.80 -15.82 -11.57
N GLN A 389 -12.56 -16.84 -11.98
CA GLN A 389 -12.02 -18.06 -12.58
C GLN A 389 -11.38 -17.84 -13.96
N ARG A 390 -11.74 -16.75 -14.66
CA ARG A 390 -11.23 -16.43 -16.00
C ARG A 390 -9.93 -15.63 -15.92
N PHE A 391 -9.73 -14.89 -14.83
CA PHE A 391 -8.55 -14.06 -14.66
C PHE A 391 -7.28 -14.92 -14.56
N ASP A 392 -6.30 -14.61 -15.41
CA ASP A 392 -4.99 -15.30 -15.49
C ASP A 392 -5.08 -16.83 -15.60
N ASN A 393 -6.11 -17.35 -16.28
CA ASN A 393 -6.41 -18.78 -16.37
C ASN A 393 -6.54 -19.49 -15.00
N TRP A 394 -6.82 -18.76 -13.92
CA TRP A 394 -6.81 -19.29 -12.56
C TRP A 394 -7.70 -20.52 -12.41
N GLY A 395 -8.91 -20.50 -12.98
CA GLY A 395 -9.85 -21.62 -12.94
C GLY A 395 -9.35 -22.85 -13.68
N LYS A 396 -8.53 -22.71 -14.73
CA LYS A 396 -7.94 -23.87 -15.42
C LYS A 396 -6.81 -24.50 -14.60
N THR A 397 -6.06 -23.67 -13.88
CA THR A 397 -4.87 -24.09 -13.12
C THR A 397 -5.24 -24.67 -11.76
N TRP A 398 -6.10 -23.98 -11.01
CA TRP A 398 -6.25 -24.23 -9.56
C TRP A 398 -7.56 -24.89 -9.15
N ILE A 399 -8.61 -24.90 -9.99
CA ILE A 399 -9.94 -25.37 -9.54
C ILE A 399 -9.94 -26.83 -9.09
N LYS A 400 -9.11 -27.68 -9.70
CA LYS A 400 -8.99 -29.10 -9.32
C LYS A 400 -8.38 -29.27 -7.93
N GLU A 401 -7.38 -28.46 -7.60
CA GLU A 401 -6.77 -28.44 -6.27
C GLU A 401 -7.78 -27.91 -5.24
N VAL A 402 -8.46 -26.82 -5.55
CA VAL A 402 -9.46 -26.22 -4.66
C VAL A 402 -10.63 -27.16 -4.39
N ALA A 403 -11.07 -27.93 -5.40
CA ALA A 403 -12.10 -28.96 -5.22
C ALA A 403 -11.65 -30.14 -4.35
N ALA A 404 -10.33 -30.37 -4.22
CA ALA A 404 -9.80 -31.41 -3.35
C ALA A 404 -9.84 -31.01 -1.86
N PHE A 405 -10.06 -29.73 -1.54
CA PHE A 405 -10.20 -29.28 -0.15
C PHE A 405 -11.46 -29.83 0.52
N GLY A 406 -12.50 -30.13 -0.26
CA GLY A 406 -13.80 -30.59 0.20
C GLY A 406 -14.93 -30.07 -0.69
N PRO A 407 -16.19 -30.43 -0.37
CA PRO A 407 -17.34 -30.00 -1.15
C PRO A 407 -17.49 -28.47 -1.12
N PHE A 408 -18.02 -27.93 -2.21
CA PHE A 408 -18.43 -26.53 -2.27
C PHE A 408 -19.78 -26.35 -1.58
N GLU A 409 -19.98 -25.18 -0.99
CA GLU A 409 -21.17 -24.82 -0.22
C GLU A 409 -21.61 -23.40 -0.56
N ASP A 410 -22.91 -23.14 -0.48
CA ASP A 410 -23.46 -21.78 -0.54
C ASP A 410 -23.25 -21.10 0.81
N THR A 411 -22.34 -20.13 0.88
CA THR A 411 -22.07 -19.38 2.11
C THR A 411 -22.21 -17.88 1.90
N LYS A 412 -22.87 -17.23 2.85
CA LYS A 412 -23.12 -15.78 2.88
C LYS A 412 -22.48 -15.15 4.11
N LEU A 413 -22.34 -13.83 4.07
CA LEU A 413 -22.04 -13.05 5.28
C LEU A 413 -23.21 -13.17 6.28
N GLU A 414 -22.93 -12.99 7.56
CA GLU A 414 -23.97 -12.88 8.60
C GLU A 414 -24.94 -11.74 8.24
N GLU A 415 -26.23 -11.95 8.49
CA GLU A 415 -27.30 -11.11 7.95
C GLU A 415 -27.19 -9.65 8.38
N ASN A 416 -26.92 -9.38 9.66
CA ASN A 416 -26.79 -8.02 10.17
C ASN A 416 -25.55 -7.32 9.62
N VAL A 417 -24.40 -8.01 9.58
CA VAL A 417 -23.17 -7.48 8.99
C VAL A 417 -23.36 -7.21 7.48
N SER A 418 -24.02 -8.13 6.77
CA SER A 418 -24.32 -7.99 5.33
C SER A 418 -25.20 -6.76 5.07
N LYS A 419 -26.24 -6.57 5.88
CA LYS A 419 -27.13 -5.40 5.79
C LYS A 419 -26.37 -4.09 6.03
N GLN A 420 -25.55 -4.03 7.07
CA GLN A 420 -24.73 -2.86 7.37
C GLN A 420 -23.76 -2.55 6.22
N LEU A 421 -23.10 -3.57 5.66
CA LEU A 421 -22.20 -3.41 4.52
C LEU A 421 -22.92 -2.86 3.29
N VAL A 422 -24.11 -3.40 2.97
CA VAL A 422 -24.94 -2.89 1.87
C VAL A 422 -25.29 -1.43 2.08
N GLU A 423 -25.73 -1.05 3.28
CA GLU A 423 -26.12 0.32 3.60
C GLU A 423 -24.94 1.30 3.46
N THR A 424 -23.76 0.97 3.98
CA THR A 424 -22.58 1.84 3.91
C THR A 424 -22.04 1.97 2.49
N VAL A 425 -21.96 0.87 1.74
CA VAL A 425 -21.49 0.87 0.34
C VAL A 425 -22.42 1.67 -0.56
N VAL A 426 -23.73 1.41 -0.48
CA VAL A 426 -24.73 2.15 -1.29
C VAL A 426 -24.67 3.64 -0.96
N LYS A 427 -24.58 4.00 0.33
CA LYS A 427 -24.47 5.40 0.75
C LYS A 427 -23.24 6.07 0.16
N ARG A 428 -22.06 5.44 0.25
CA ARG A 428 -20.80 5.99 -0.25
C ARG A 428 -20.81 6.13 -1.78
N VAL A 429 -21.15 5.06 -2.49
CA VAL A 429 -21.19 5.05 -3.95
C VAL A 429 -22.19 6.09 -4.49
N LYS A 430 -23.37 6.19 -3.88
CA LYS A 430 -24.37 7.19 -4.26
C LYS A 430 -23.87 8.61 -4.00
N TYR A 431 -23.13 8.86 -2.93
CA TYR A 431 -22.53 10.17 -2.66
C TYR A 431 -21.49 10.55 -3.72
N VAL A 432 -20.63 9.61 -4.10
CA VAL A 432 -19.52 9.87 -5.03
C VAL A 432 -19.97 9.95 -6.49
N TYR A 433 -20.82 9.03 -6.93
CA TYR A 433 -21.22 8.90 -8.35
C TYR A 433 -22.65 9.34 -8.64
N GLY A 434 -23.49 9.47 -7.62
CA GLY A 434 -24.85 9.95 -7.80
C GLY A 434 -24.87 11.42 -8.14
N LYS A 435 -25.64 11.80 -9.17
CA LYS A 435 -25.89 13.22 -9.45
C LYS A 435 -26.73 13.82 -8.32
N ALA A 436 -26.31 14.96 -7.78
CA ALA A 436 -27.17 15.77 -6.93
C ALA A 436 -28.41 16.18 -7.75
N GLN A 437 -29.61 15.94 -7.24
CA GLN A 437 -30.86 16.29 -7.95
C GLN A 437 -31.10 17.80 -8.03
N ASN A 438 -30.29 18.62 -7.36
CA ASN A 438 -30.36 20.07 -7.43
C ASN A 438 -29.04 20.60 -7.99
N GLY A 439 -28.97 20.73 -9.32
CA GLY A 439 -27.94 21.52 -9.97
C GLY A 439 -27.98 22.95 -9.45
N TYR A 440 -26.81 23.57 -9.38
CA TYR A 440 -26.70 25.02 -9.39
C TYR A 440 -27.68 25.58 -10.45
N LYS A 441 -28.69 26.32 -10.00
CA LYS A 441 -29.51 27.15 -10.87
C LYS A 441 -28.74 28.40 -11.23
#